data_AF-A0A7W0HDJ5-F1
#
_entry.id   AF-A0A7W0HDJ5-F1
#
_cell.length_a   1.000
_cell.length_b   1.000
_cell.length_c   1.000
_cell.angle_alpha   90.00
_cell.angle_beta   90.00
_cell.angle_gamma   90.00
#
_symmetry.space_group_name_H-M   'P 1'
#
loop_
_entity.id
_entity.type
_entity.pdbx_description
1 polymer ?
#
loop_
_entity_poly.entity_id
_entity_poly.type
_entity_poly.pdbx_seq_one_letter_code
_entity_poly.pdbx_strand_id
1 'polypeptide(L)'
;RLVDEVVHRYDRTQTEIVLDNLKNLGFHYATRAGVTIGVEDVTTPPEKQKILDEHEKRAQKVEQQYRKGIITDDERRQELIEIWTQATDEVKDAMEAQFTKTNPIYMMANSGARGNIMQIRQLAGMRGLVANPKGEIIPRPIKSNFREGLSVLEYFISTHGARKGLADTALRTADSGYLTRRLVDVAQEVIVREEDCGTDRSITAVVNVAKPDGTTVKAAHTDTSVFGRVLAEDVKVGGKKIAARGAELSDELAEVVIDSGVESIRVRSVVTCEADVGVCQACYGRSLAAGRLVDIGEAVGIIAAQSIGEPGTQLTMRTFHTGGIAGEDITHGLPRVVELFEARNPKGMAQITELSGVVSIEDDDEKHVRRIRVTDETGDMVEYQVSFRARLTVADGDAVEVGQQLTEGSVNPHEKLRVEGVMALQLHLVEEVQQVYRSQGVTIHDKHIELIGRQMLRKVHIIEPGETDLLPGDLVNRRVFEETNQEIVEAGGVPASARPVLLGITKASLATDSWLSAASFQETTRVLTDAAIQSKADPLLGLKENVIIGKLIPAGTGMSRYRNVAVKIKPDAIPEYWLARQRELAELAEGSGEPALVGLTRQQAESMLGGVSRSDEE
;
A
#
# COMPACT_ATOMS: atom_id res chain seq x y z
N ARG A 1 13.60 -15.97 -7.10
CA ARG A 1 14.92 -15.63 -7.68
C ARG A 1 15.12 -16.15 -9.08
N LEU A 2 15.17 -17.47 -9.35
CA LEU A 2 15.36 -17.95 -10.75
C LEU A 2 14.30 -17.40 -11.72
N VAL A 3 13.02 -17.53 -11.36
CA VAL A 3 11.90 -17.00 -12.17
C VAL A 3 12.02 -15.49 -12.37
N ASP A 4 12.40 -14.78 -11.30
CA ASP A 4 12.56 -13.34 -11.29
C ASP A 4 13.68 -12.90 -12.26
N GLU A 5 14.86 -13.53 -12.21
CA GLU A 5 15.94 -13.28 -13.16
C GLU A 5 15.55 -13.59 -14.61
N VAL A 6 14.73 -14.62 -14.84
CA VAL A 6 14.25 -14.98 -16.18
C VAL A 6 13.29 -13.92 -16.73
N VAL A 7 12.34 -13.45 -15.93
CA VAL A 7 11.37 -12.40 -16.31
C VAL A 7 12.07 -11.11 -16.72
N HIS A 8 13.17 -10.75 -16.06
CA HIS A 8 13.91 -9.51 -16.35
C HIS A 8 14.83 -9.61 -17.56
N ARG A 9 15.37 -10.80 -17.85
CA ARG A 9 16.39 -10.99 -18.92
C ARG A 9 15.82 -11.48 -20.24
N TYR A 10 14.70 -12.17 -20.22
CA TYR A 10 14.12 -12.82 -21.38
C TYR A 10 12.74 -12.28 -21.70
N ASP A 11 12.27 -12.50 -22.92
CA ASP A 11 10.92 -12.10 -23.30
C ASP A 11 9.85 -12.99 -22.62
N ARG A 12 8.59 -12.58 -22.74
CA ARG A 12 7.46 -13.30 -22.13
C ARG A 12 7.30 -14.71 -22.70
N THR A 13 7.58 -14.91 -23.98
CA THR A 13 7.43 -16.21 -24.65
C THR A 13 8.46 -17.21 -24.15
N GLN A 14 9.71 -16.79 -23.99
CA GLN A 14 10.78 -17.60 -23.41
C GLN A 14 10.51 -17.88 -21.93
N THR A 15 10.06 -16.87 -21.18
CA THR A 15 9.69 -17.03 -19.77
C THR A 15 8.61 -18.10 -19.60
N GLU A 16 7.56 -18.09 -20.44
CA GLU A 16 6.49 -19.09 -20.43
C GLU A 16 7.06 -20.51 -20.62
N ILE A 17 7.90 -20.71 -21.62
CA ILE A 17 8.53 -22.02 -21.91
C ILE A 17 9.39 -22.49 -20.73
N VAL A 18 10.17 -21.60 -20.12
CA VAL A 18 11.02 -21.93 -18.97
C VAL A 18 10.16 -22.35 -17.76
N LEU A 19 9.08 -21.62 -17.48
CA LEU A 19 8.17 -21.95 -16.39
C LEU A 19 7.47 -23.30 -16.59
N ASP A 20 7.02 -23.58 -17.80
CA ASP A 20 6.38 -24.86 -18.12
C ASP A 20 7.35 -26.04 -18.01
N ASN A 21 8.59 -25.86 -18.49
CA ASN A 21 9.64 -26.87 -18.33
C ASN A 21 9.99 -27.09 -16.85
N LEU A 22 10.09 -26.03 -16.06
CA LEU A 22 10.34 -26.12 -14.62
C LEU A 22 9.22 -26.87 -13.89
N LYS A 23 7.96 -26.57 -14.23
CA LYS A 23 6.77 -27.28 -13.75
C LYS A 23 6.83 -28.77 -14.10
N ASN A 24 7.09 -29.11 -15.36
CA ASN A 24 7.15 -30.49 -15.84
C ASN A 24 8.28 -31.27 -15.17
N LEU A 25 9.46 -30.64 -15.03
CA LEU A 25 10.61 -31.20 -14.32
C LEU A 25 10.27 -31.47 -12.84
N GLY A 26 9.65 -30.48 -12.19
CA GLY A 26 9.20 -30.56 -10.80
C GLY A 26 8.23 -31.73 -10.59
N PHE A 27 7.18 -31.84 -11.42
CA PHE A 27 6.24 -32.96 -11.34
C PHE A 27 6.90 -34.31 -11.60
N HIS A 28 7.76 -34.42 -12.62
CA HIS A 28 8.44 -35.68 -12.93
C HIS A 28 9.27 -36.20 -11.76
N TYR A 29 10.12 -35.35 -11.17
CA TYR A 29 10.97 -35.76 -10.06
C TYR A 29 10.23 -35.86 -8.73
N ALA A 30 9.19 -35.04 -8.49
CA ALA A 30 8.34 -35.18 -7.30
C ALA A 30 7.62 -36.53 -7.28
N THR A 31 7.07 -36.98 -8.42
CA THR A 31 6.46 -38.31 -8.53
C THR A 31 7.48 -39.42 -8.29
N ARG A 32 8.69 -39.31 -8.85
CA ARG A 32 9.76 -40.31 -8.66
C ARG A 32 10.34 -40.35 -7.25
N ALA A 33 10.39 -39.20 -6.57
CA ALA A 33 10.84 -39.12 -5.19
C ALA A 33 9.93 -39.92 -4.25
N GLY A 34 8.66 -40.11 -4.61
CA GLY A 34 7.73 -40.95 -3.84
C GLY A 34 7.55 -40.46 -2.40
N VAL A 35 7.66 -39.14 -2.18
CA VAL A 35 7.56 -38.53 -0.85
C VAL A 35 6.20 -38.87 -0.26
N THR A 36 6.22 -39.49 0.91
CA THR A 36 5.04 -39.90 1.67
C THR A 36 5.11 -39.34 3.09
N ILE A 37 4.00 -39.38 3.81
CA ILE A 37 3.93 -39.03 5.23
C ILE A 37 3.37 -40.23 5.96
N GLY A 38 4.19 -40.85 6.79
CA GLY A 38 3.81 -41.88 7.74
C GLY A 38 3.76 -41.34 9.17
N VAL A 39 3.16 -42.11 10.07
CA VAL A 39 3.25 -41.82 11.50
C VAL A 39 4.71 -41.83 11.91
N GLU A 40 5.52 -42.80 11.48
CA GLU A 40 6.94 -42.92 11.88
C GLU A 40 7.82 -41.71 11.54
N ASP A 41 7.44 -40.89 10.55
CA ASP A 41 8.18 -39.68 10.19
C ASP A 41 8.05 -38.57 11.24
N VAL A 42 7.03 -38.63 12.10
CA VAL A 42 6.79 -37.67 13.18
C VAL A 42 7.62 -38.09 14.40
N THR A 43 8.89 -37.73 14.48
CA THR A 43 9.78 -38.14 15.57
C THR A 43 9.71 -37.19 16.76
N THR A 44 9.17 -37.66 17.90
CA THR A 44 9.21 -36.92 19.17
C THR A 44 10.63 -36.96 19.76
N PRO A 45 11.19 -35.83 20.23
CA PRO A 45 12.53 -35.83 20.82
C PRO A 45 12.55 -36.63 22.13
N PRO A 46 13.52 -37.54 22.34
CA PRO A 46 13.58 -38.39 23.54
C PRO A 46 13.81 -37.57 24.82
N GLU A 47 14.46 -36.40 24.70
CA GLU A 47 14.72 -35.48 25.81
C GLU A 47 13.48 -34.70 26.25
N LYS A 48 12.37 -34.74 25.49
CA LYS A 48 11.14 -33.98 25.78
C LYS A 48 10.69 -34.13 27.22
N GLN A 49 10.60 -35.36 27.73
CA GLN A 49 10.08 -35.59 29.09
C GLN A 49 10.98 -34.97 30.15
N LYS A 50 12.31 -35.03 29.94
CA LYS A 50 13.28 -34.42 30.85
C LYS A 50 13.12 -32.90 30.89
N ILE A 51 13.00 -32.26 29.73
CA ILE A 51 12.76 -30.80 29.61
C ILE A 51 11.45 -30.44 30.35
N LEU A 52 10.37 -31.18 30.09
CA LEU A 52 9.08 -30.93 30.74
C LEU A 52 9.14 -31.09 32.26
N ASP A 53 9.84 -32.11 32.77
CA ASP A 53 9.97 -32.35 34.22
C ASP A 53 10.78 -31.25 34.93
N GLU A 54 11.80 -30.71 34.25
CA GLU A 54 12.60 -29.59 34.76
C GLU A 54 11.78 -28.31 34.89
N HIS A 55 11.03 -27.95 33.84
CA HIS A 55 10.16 -26.77 33.86
C HIS A 55 8.93 -26.95 34.74
N GLU A 56 8.39 -28.17 34.88
CA GLU A 56 7.30 -28.46 35.82
C GLU A 56 7.74 -28.20 37.27
N LYS A 57 8.96 -28.59 37.64
CA LYS A 57 9.51 -28.31 38.99
C LYS A 57 9.66 -26.81 39.22
N ARG A 58 10.05 -26.04 38.20
CA ARG A 58 10.11 -24.56 38.27
C ARG A 58 8.70 -23.98 38.49
N ALA A 59 7.74 -24.39 37.67
CA ALA A 59 6.34 -23.94 37.78
C ALA A 59 5.72 -24.26 39.16
N GLN A 60 6.02 -25.43 39.72
CA GLN A 60 5.56 -25.80 41.07
C GLN A 60 6.15 -24.91 42.18
N LYS A 61 7.38 -24.42 42.03
CA LYS A 61 7.97 -23.47 42.99
C LYS A 61 7.24 -22.13 42.98
N VAL A 62 6.92 -21.62 41.79
CA VAL A 62 6.13 -20.38 41.62
C VAL A 62 4.75 -20.54 42.27
N GLU A 63 4.07 -21.67 42.01
CA GLU A 63 2.77 -21.96 42.62
C GLU A 63 2.86 -22.09 44.16
N GLN A 64 3.95 -22.62 44.69
CA GLN A 64 4.18 -22.67 46.14
C GLN A 64 4.46 -21.28 46.73
N GLN A 65 5.19 -20.41 46.04
CA GLN A 65 5.43 -19.04 46.47
C GLN A 65 4.13 -18.24 46.53
N TYR A 66 3.25 -18.42 45.53
CA TYR A 66 1.92 -17.84 45.53
C TYR A 66 1.08 -18.31 46.71
N ARG A 67 1.03 -19.64 46.98
CA ARG A 67 0.30 -20.19 48.13
C ARG A 67 0.84 -19.71 49.49
N LYS A 68 2.12 -19.36 49.55
CA LYS A 68 2.75 -18.78 50.75
C LYS A 68 2.55 -17.26 50.87
N GLY A 69 1.90 -16.62 49.88
CA GLY A 69 1.66 -15.18 49.83
C GLY A 69 2.91 -14.35 49.53
N ILE A 70 3.94 -14.94 48.92
CA ILE A 70 5.20 -14.26 48.58
C ILE A 70 5.05 -13.43 47.30
N ILE A 71 4.27 -13.92 46.34
CA ILE A 71 4.00 -13.28 45.05
C ILE A 71 2.50 -13.10 44.85
N THR A 72 2.15 -12.12 44.01
CA THR A 72 0.77 -11.85 43.58
C THR A 72 0.31 -12.82 42.49
N ASP A 73 -0.99 -12.82 42.17
CA ASP A 73 -1.52 -13.67 41.09
C ASP A 73 -1.03 -13.23 39.70
N ASP A 74 -0.86 -11.93 39.49
CA ASP A 74 -0.38 -11.39 38.22
C ASP A 74 1.08 -11.79 37.97
N GLU A 75 1.94 -11.64 38.99
CA GLU A 75 3.33 -12.10 38.95
C GLU A 75 3.41 -13.61 38.71
N ARG A 76 2.59 -14.40 39.42
CA ARG A 76 2.50 -15.86 39.22
C ARG A 76 2.18 -16.20 37.77
N ARG A 77 1.18 -15.54 37.18
CA ARG A 77 0.77 -15.82 35.80
C ARG A 77 1.88 -15.48 34.81
N GLN A 78 2.53 -14.33 34.97
CA GLN A 78 3.61 -13.91 34.09
C GLN A 78 4.80 -14.87 34.15
N GLU A 79 5.26 -15.23 35.36
CA GLU A 79 6.35 -16.19 35.52
C GLU A 79 6.00 -17.57 34.94
N LEU A 80 4.77 -18.05 35.13
CA LEU A 80 4.33 -19.32 34.54
C LEU A 80 4.34 -19.27 33.00
N ILE A 81 3.91 -18.15 32.40
CA ILE A 81 3.94 -17.96 30.95
C ILE A 81 5.38 -17.99 30.44
N GLU A 82 6.30 -17.30 31.10
CA GLU A 82 7.72 -17.28 30.73
C GLU A 82 8.36 -18.68 30.81
N ILE A 83 8.13 -19.41 31.91
CA ILE A 83 8.64 -20.78 32.09
C ILE A 83 8.15 -21.70 30.96
N TRP A 84 6.86 -21.67 30.65
CA TRP A 84 6.31 -22.55 29.63
C TRP A 84 6.65 -22.12 28.20
N THR A 85 6.93 -20.83 27.98
CA THR A 85 7.46 -20.35 26.70
C THR A 85 8.87 -20.89 26.49
N GLN A 86 9.75 -20.77 27.49
CA GLN A 86 11.10 -21.36 27.47
C GLN A 86 11.06 -22.87 27.22
N ALA A 87 10.21 -23.60 27.94
CA ALA A 87 10.05 -25.04 27.75
C ALA A 87 9.63 -25.40 26.32
N THR A 88 8.73 -24.60 25.73
CA THR A 88 8.24 -24.83 24.36
C THR A 88 9.34 -24.60 23.32
N ASP A 89 10.21 -23.61 23.53
CA ASP A 89 11.35 -23.33 22.66
C ASP A 89 12.46 -24.37 22.80
N GLU A 90 12.80 -24.81 24.01
CA GLU A 90 13.77 -25.88 24.22
C GLU A 90 13.32 -27.21 23.57
N VAL A 91 12.02 -27.55 23.68
CA VAL A 91 11.46 -28.72 23.00
C VAL A 91 11.50 -28.58 21.47
N LYS A 92 11.30 -27.36 20.95
CA LYS A 92 11.41 -27.07 19.51
C LYS A 92 12.84 -27.30 19.02
N ASP A 93 13.84 -26.78 19.72
CA ASP A 93 15.24 -26.91 19.34
C ASP A 93 15.71 -28.39 19.41
N ALA A 94 15.30 -29.11 20.46
CA ALA A 94 15.58 -30.55 20.59
C ALA A 94 14.91 -31.38 19.48
N MET A 95 13.70 -30.99 19.07
CA MET A 95 12.98 -31.62 17.95
C MET A 95 13.68 -31.34 16.62
N GLU A 96 14.10 -30.10 16.36
CA GLU A 96 14.82 -29.71 15.14
C GLU A 96 16.13 -30.49 14.97
N ALA A 97 16.89 -30.65 16.05
CA ALA A 97 18.15 -31.40 16.04
C ALA A 97 17.97 -32.89 15.69
N GLN A 98 16.78 -33.45 15.94
CA GLN A 98 16.49 -34.87 15.70
C GLN A 98 16.11 -35.17 14.24
N PHE A 99 15.61 -34.19 13.49
CA PHE A 99 15.18 -34.43 12.12
C PHE A 99 16.37 -34.66 11.18
N THR A 100 16.32 -35.77 10.46
CA THR A 100 17.27 -36.02 9.37
C THR A 100 16.88 -35.21 8.14
N LYS A 101 17.87 -34.83 7.32
CA LYS A 101 17.63 -34.10 6.05
C LYS A 101 16.74 -34.87 5.07
N THR A 102 16.64 -36.19 5.20
CA THR A 102 15.83 -37.07 4.36
C THR A 102 14.44 -37.36 4.93
N ASN A 103 14.13 -36.87 6.14
CA ASN A 103 12.79 -37.01 6.70
C ASN A 103 11.80 -36.21 5.82
N PRO A 104 10.70 -36.82 5.35
CA PRO A 104 9.79 -36.18 4.39
C PRO A 104 9.06 -34.96 4.98
N ILE A 105 8.74 -34.98 6.28
CA ILE A 105 8.11 -33.84 6.98
C ILE A 105 9.07 -32.65 7.02
N TYR A 106 10.33 -32.92 7.37
CA TYR A 106 11.37 -31.89 7.38
C TYR A 106 11.66 -31.38 5.96
N MET A 107 11.73 -32.26 4.97
CA MET A 107 11.93 -31.89 3.56
C MET A 107 10.86 -30.92 3.07
N MET A 108 9.56 -31.18 3.33
CA MET A 108 8.47 -30.30 2.87
C MET A 108 8.48 -28.92 3.51
N ALA A 109 8.79 -28.84 4.81
CA ALA A 109 8.84 -27.57 5.53
C ALA A 109 10.11 -26.77 5.19
N ASN A 110 11.28 -27.41 5.14
CA ASN A 110 12.54 -26.77 4.81
C ASN A 110 12.61 -26.35 3.33
N SER A 111 11.96 -27.08 2.42
CA SER A 111 11.84 -26.66 1.02
C SER A 111 10.84 -25.52 0.81
N GLY A 112 10.06 -25.15 1.83
CA GLY A 112 8.98 -24.17 1.72
C GLY A 112 7.79 -24.64 0.88
N ALA A 113 7.68 -25.94 0.57
CA ALA A 113 6.59 -26.47 -0.26
C ALA A 113 5.26 -26.43 0.49
N ARG A 114 5.26 -26.94 1.73
CA ARG A 114 4.12 -26.84 2.63
C ARG A 114 4.55 -27.09 4.07
N GLY A 115 4.04 -26.24 4.95
CA GLY A 115 4.27 -26.32 6.38
C GLY A 115 5.41 -25.45 6.86
N ASN A 116 5.48 -25.24 8.16
CA ASN A 116 6.56 -24.52 8.81
C ASN A 116 7.01 -25.27 10.07
N ILE A 117 8.15 -24.89 10.62
CA ILE A 117 8.73 -25.59 11.78
C ILE A 117 7.82 -25.52 13.02
N MET A 118 7.03 -24.45 13.13
CA MET A 118 6.04 -24.27 14.19
C MET A 118 4.90 -25.29 14.11
N GLN A 119 4.46 -25.67 12.92
CA GLN A 119 3.45 -26.72 12.70
C GLN A 119 4.04 -28.10 13.00
N ILE A 120 5.31 -28.34 12.62
CA ILE A 120 6.01 -29.58 12.97
C ILE A 120 6.15 -29.70 14.50
N ARG A 121 6.44 -28.60 15.21
CA ARG A 121 6.45 -28.56 16.68
C ARG A 121 5.14 -29.03 17.28
N GLN A 122 3.99 -28.65 16.71
CA GLN A 122 2.69 -29.12 17.19
C GLN A 122 2.45 -30.61 16.91
N LEU A 123 3.04 -31.17 15.86
CA LEU A 123 2.94 -32.58 15.51
C LEU A 123 3.81 -33.48 16.39
N ALA A 124 5.08 -33.10 16.61
CA ALA A 124 6.10 -33.96 17.22
C ALA A 124 6.67 -33.44 18.55
N GLY A 125 6.65 -32.13 18.80
CA GLY A 125 7.20 -31.52 20.01
C GLY A 125 6.14 -31.42 21.11
N MET A 126 5.57 -30.24 21.26
CA MET A 126 4.41 -29.96 22.12
C MET A 126 3.59 -28.82 21.50
N ARG A 127 2.30 -28.75 21.84
CA ARG A 127 1.46 -27.66 21.37
C ARG A 127 1.79 -26.33 22.07
N GLY A 128 2.06 -26.38 23.38
CA GLY A 128 2.48 -25.23 24.18
C GLY A 128 1.31 -24.47 24.79
N LEU A 129 1.53 -23.18 25.05
CA LEU A 129 0.51 -22.27 25.58
C LEU A 129 -0.55 -21.93 24.52
N VAL A 130 -1.74 -21.56 24.96
CA VAL A 130 -2.81 -21.07 24.08
C VAL A 130 -3.49 -19.85 24.68
N ALA A 131 -4.07 -19.02 23.83
CA ALA A 131 -4.84 -17.84 24.24
C ALA A 131 -6.33 -18.17 24.43
N ASN A 132 -6.95 -17.51 25.40
CA ASN A 132 -8.39 -17.52 25.57
C ASN A 132 -9.07 -16.55 24.56
N PRO A 133 -10.41 -16.50 24.48
CA PRO A 133 -11.10 -15.62 23.54
C PRO A 133 -10.81 -14.13 23.75
N LYS A 134 -10.42 -13.71 24.97
CA LYS A 134 -10.02 -12.33 25.28
C LYS A 134 -8.60 -11.99 24.81
N GLY A 135 -7.81 -12.98 24.40
CA GLY A 135 -6.40 -12.80 24.00
C GLY A 135 -5.40 -13.02 25.15
N GLU A 136 -5.88 -13.32 26.36
CA GLU A 136 -5.01 -13.62 27.49
C GLU A 136 -4.47 -15.05 27.37
N ILE A 137 -3.19 -15.23 27.68
CA ILE A 137 -2.57 -16.55 27.67
C ILE A 137 -3.06 -17.35 28.88
N ILE A 138 -3.46 -18.59 28.62
CA ILE A 138 -3.83 -19.55 29.66
C ILE A 138 -2.51 -20.12 30.22
N PRO A 139 -2.18 -19.93 31.51
CA PRO A 139 -0.89 -20.32 32.10
C PRO A 139 -0.74 -21.85 32.29
N ARG A 140 -1.62 -22.64 31.68
CA ARG A 140 -1.62 -24.09 31.69
C ARG A 140 -1.36 -24.59 30.27
N PRO A 141 -0.15 -25.11 29.96
CA PRO A 141 0.21 -25.52 28.60
C PRO A 141 -0.44 -26.84 28.22
N ILE A 142 -0.45 -27.11 26.92
CA ILE A 142 -0.71 -28.43 26.33
C ILE A 142 0.65 -29.09 26.09
N LYS A 143 0.98 -30.08 26.92
CA LYS A 143 2.28 -30.77 26.91
C LYS A 143 2.35 -31.85 25.84
N SER A 144 1.19 -32.43 25.54
CA SER A 144 1.03 -33.44 24.51
C SER A 144 1.18 -32.83 23.10
N ASN A 145 1.51 -33.67 22.12
CA ASN A 145 1.50 -33.32 20.70
C ASN A 145 0.44 -34.14 19.94
N PHE A 146 0.24 -33.86 18.65
CA PHE A 146 -0.78 -34.58 17.87
C PHE A 146 -0.46 -36.06 17.64
N ARG A 147 0.83 -36.45 17.65
CA ARG A 147 1.22 -37.87 17.56
C ARG A 147 0.83 -38.64 18.82
N GLU A 148 1.06 -38.07 20.00
CA GLU A 148 0.75 -38.67 21.31
C GLU A 148 -0.75 -38.67 21.60
N GLY A 149 -1.48 -37.72 21.02
CA GLY A 149 -2.89 -37.48 21.29
C GLY A 149 -3.09 -36.48 22.43
N LEU A 150 -4.24 -35.79 22.42
CA LEU A 150 -4.60 -34.80 23.42
C LEU A 150 -5.60 -35.38 24.42
N SER A 151 -5.44 -35.08 25.70
CA SER A 151 -6.49 -35.36 26.69
C SER A 151 -7.74 -34.51 26.42
N VAL A 152 -8.89 -34.89 27.00
CA VAL A 152 -10.16 -34.15 26.84
C VAL A 152 -10.00 -32.69 27.27
N LEU A 153 -9.26 -32.43 28.35
CA LEU A 153 -9.03 -31.08 28.86
C LEU A 153 -8.10 -30.27 27.94
N GLU A 154 -7.01 -30.86 27.46
CA GLU A 154 -6.10 -30.20 26.51
C GLU A 154 -6.81 -29.89 25.18
N TYR A 155 -7.61 -30.83 24.69
CA TYR A 155 -8.44 -30.61 23.51
C TYR A 155 -9.42 -29.47 23.73
N PHE A 156 -10.17 -29.47 24.84
CA PHE A 156 -11.11 -28.39 25.19
C PHE A 156 -10.43 -27.02 25.27
N ILE A 157 -9.26 -26.93 25.94
CA ILE A 157 -8.47 -25.70 26.03
C ILE A 157 -8.07 -25.22 24.61
N SER A 158 -7.63 -26.13 23.74
CA SER A 158 -7.25 -25.81 22.35
C SER A 158 -8.40 -25.25 21.50
N THR A 159 -9.66 -25.59 21.82
CA THR A 159 -10.83 -25.13 21.05
C THR A 159 -11.08 -23.63 21.16
N HIS A 160 -10.65 -22.97 22.24
CA HIS A 160 -10.89 -21.54 22.46
C HIS A 160 -10.20 -20.69 21.38
N GLY A 161 -8.90 -20.90 21.18
CA GLY A 161 -8.13 -20.22 20.15
C GLY A 161 -8.61 -20.58 18.75
N ALA A 162 -8.91 -21.86 18.50
CA ALA A 162 -9.40 -22.31 17.20
C ALA A 162 -10.75 -21.69 16.82
N ARG A 163 -11.72 -21.65 17.75
CA ARG A 163 -13.04 -21.06 17.51
C ARG A 163 -12.96 -19.55 17.33
N LYS A 164 -12.14 -18.86 18.14
CA LYS A 164 -11.88 -17.42 17.96
C LYS A 164 -11.33 -17.15 16.56
N GLY A 165 -10.29 -17.88 16.15
CA GLY A 165 -9.73 -17.75 14.80
C GLY A 165 -10.77 -17.95 13.70
N LEU A 166 -11.54 -19.04 13.74
CA LEU A 166 -12.58 -19.30 12.74
C LEU A 166 -13.64 -18.18 12.69
N ALA A 167 -14.09 -17.70 13.85
CA ALA A 167 -15.05 -16.60 13.92
C ALA A 167 -14.45 -15.29 13.37
N ASP A 168 -13.22 -14.94 13.75
CA ASP A 168 -12.53 -13.76 13.25
C ASP A 168 -12.30 -13.85 11.74
N THR A 169 -12.03 -15.04 11.17
CA THR A 169 -11.91 -15.23 9.71
C THR A 169 -13.22 -14.85 9.02
N ALA A 170 -14.31 -15.42 9.52
CA ALA A 170 -15.62 -15.27 8.91
C ALA A 170 -16.11 -13.83 8.97
N LEU A 171 -15.81 -13.12 10.05
CA LEU A 171 -16.24 -11.73 10.24
C LEU A 171 -15.33 -10.73 9.53
N ARG A 172 -13.99 -10.85 9.70
CA ARG A 172 -13.04 -9.83 9.22
C ARG A 172 -12.78 -9.87 7.72
N THR A 173 -13.15 -10.95 7.02
CA THR A 173 -13.08 -10.99 5.56
C THR A 173 -13.98 -9.92 4.94
N ALA A 174 -15.15 -9.65 5.53
CA ALA A 174 -16.05 -8.60 5.07
C ALA A 174 -15.43 -7.20 5.22
N ASP A 175 -14.70 -6.95 6.31
CA ASP A 175 -14.06 -5.64 6.56
C ASP A 175 -12.99 -5.32 5.52
N SER A 176 -12.18 -6.32 5.13
CA SER A 176 -11.17 -6.14 4.07
C SER A 176 -11.81 -5.91 2.70
N GLY A 177 -12.84 -6.68 2.35
CA GLY A 177 -13.59 -6.46 1.11
C GLY A 177 -14.23 -5.08 1.07
N TYR A 178 -14.74 -4.62 2.22
CA TYR A 178 -15.34 -3.30 2.36
C TYR A 178 -14.31 -2.16 2.26
N LEU A 179 -13.11 -2.32 2.84
CA LEU A 179 -11.99 -1.40 2.63
C LEU A 179 -11.62 -1.32 1.13
N THR A 180 -11.47 -2.47 0.47
CA THR A 180 -11.15 -2.53 -0.97
C THR A 180 -12.19 -1.77 -1.79
N ARG A 181 -13.48 -1.95 -1.49
CA ARG A 181 -14.58 -1.21 -2.13
C ARG A 181 -14.40 0.30 -1.97
N ARG A 182 -14.14 0.78 -0.75
CA ARG A 182 -13.92 2.21 -0.46
C ARG A 182 -12.68 2.78 -1.17
N LEU A 183 -11.60 2.02 -1.22
CA LEU A 183 -10.38 2.39 -1.94
C LEU A 183 -10.64 2.52 -3.45
N VAL A 184 -11.44 1.61 -4.03
CA VAL A 184 -11.87 1.71 -5.43
C VAL A 184 -12.72 2.95 -5.64
N ASP A 185 -13.69 3.23 -4.77
CA ASP A 185 -14.57 4.39 -4.91
C ASP A 185 -13.82 5.72 -4.90
N VAL A 186 -12.77 5.86 -4.07
CA VAL A 186 -11.95 7.08 -4.02
C VAL A 186 -10.94 7.17 -5.18
N ALA A 187 -10.44 6.04 -5.69
CA ALA A 187 -9.35 6.01 -6.67
C ALA A 187 -9.80 5.79 -8.12
N GLN A 188 -11.06 5.45 -8.37
CA GLN A 188 -11.54 5.04 -9.70
C GLN A 188 -11.35 6.08 -10.81
N GLU A 189 -11.30 7.38 -10.48
CA GLU A 189 -11.08 8.46 -11.45
C GLU A 189 -9.60 8.62 -11.84
N VAL A 190 -8.67 7.95 -11.13
CA VAL A 190 -7.23 8.13 -11.33
C VAL A 190 -6.74 7.23 -12.46
N ILE A 191 -6.61 7.84 -13.63
CA ILE A 191 -6.15 7.22 -14.88
C ILE A 191 -4.91 7.98 -15.36
N VAL A 192 -3.98 7.29 -16.03
CA VAL A 192 -2.86 7.97 -16.70
C VAL A 192 -3.38 8.68 -17.94
N ARG A 193 -3.31 10.02 -18.01
CA ARG A 193 -3.89 10.77 -19.15
C ARG A 193 -2.87 11.43 -20.08
N GLU A 194 -1.69 11.73 -19.56
CA GLU A 194 -0.64 12.43 -20.28
C GLU A 194 0.73 11.83 -19.97
N GLU A 195 1.73 12.17 -20.79
CA GLU A 195 3.09 11.63 -20.68
C GLU A 195 3.85 12.34 -19.55
N ASP A 196 3.77 13.67 -19.51
CA ASP A 196 4.45 14.50 -18.52
C ASP A 196 3.58 15.71 -18.15
N CYS A 197 3.45 15.97 -16.84
CA CYS A 197 2.76 17.15 -16.31
C CYS A 197 3.66 18.39 -16.18
N GLY A 198 4.95 18.27 -16.50
CA GLY A 198 5.91 19.37 -16.46
C GLY A 198 6.39 19.79 -15.06
N THR A 199 5.91 19.14 -13.99
CA THR A 199 6.27 19.55 -12.62
C THR A 199 7.76 19.37 -12.32
N ASP A 200 8.35 20.39 -11.68
CA ASP A 200 9.70 20.32 -11.10
C ASP A 200 9.68 19.79 -9.64
N ARG A 201 8.49 19.56 -9.08
CA ARG A 201 8.33 19.07 -7.71
C ARG A 201 8.66 17.58 -7.61
N SER A 202 9.44 17.23 -6.60
CA SER A 202 9.94 15.87 -6.39
C SER A 202 9.93 15.48 -4.91
N ILE A 203 10.01 14.17 -4.66
CA ILE A 203 10.22 13.62 -3.34
C ILE A 203 11.68 13.12 -3.22
N THR A 204 12.21 13.14 -2.01
CA THR A 204 13.51 12.55 -1.71
C THR A 204 13.32 11.08 -1.38
N ALA A 205 13.95 10.19 -2.13
CA ALA A 205 14.00 8.76 -1.82
C ALA A 205 15.39 8.40 -1.29
N VAL A 206 15.44 7.75 -0.13
CA VAL A 206 16.69 7.27 0.48
C VAL A 206 17.13 5.98 -0.22
N VAL A 207 18.38 5.96 -0.68
CA VAL A 207 18.98 4.86 -1.45
C VAL A 207 20.01 4.11 -0.62
N ASN A 208 20.86 4.84 0.10
CA ASN A 208 21.87 4.27 0.99
C ASN A 208 21.85 4.98 2.33
N VAL A 209 22.17 4.24 3.39
CA VAL A 209 22.36 4.77 4.75
C VAL A 209 23.82 4.64 5.12
N ALA A 210 24.42 5.73 5.58
CA ALA A 210 25.77 5.73 6.13
C ALA A 210 25.76 5.08 7.51
N LYS A 211 26.59 4.04 7.70
CA LYS A 211 26.83 3.45 9.02
C LYS A 211 27.86 4.27 9.80
N PRO A 212 27.89 4.15 11.14
CA PRO A 212 28.90 4.80 11.98
C PRO A 212 30.34 4.41 11.66
N ASP A 213 30.55 3.29 10.95
CA ASP A 213 31.86 2.82 10.48
C ASP A 213 32.33 3.49 9.17
N GLY A 214 31.53 4.43 8.62
CA GLY A 214 31.82 5.12 7.36
C GLY A 214 31.49 4.33 6.10
N THR A 215 30.93 3.12 6.22
CA THR A 215 30.45 2.33 5.08
C THR A 215 29.01 2.68 4.73
N THR A 216 28.68 2.76 3.45
CA THR A 216 27.29 2.92 2.98
C THR A 216 26.67 1.55 2.74
N VAL A 217 25.48 1.33 3.29
CA VAL A 217 24.67 0.14 3.00
C VAL A 217 23.39 0.55 2.29
N LYS A 218 22.94 -0.32 1.38
CA LYS A 218 21.64 -0.22 0.73
C LYS A 218 20.55 0.02 1.78
N ALA A 219 19.79 1.10 1.60
CA ALA A 219 18.68 1.43 2.47
C ALA A 219 17.64 0.30 2.46
N ALA A 220 16.91 0.16 3.56
CA ALA A 220 15.81 -0.80 3.60
C ALA A 220 14.72 -0.40 2.59
N HIS A 221 14.09 -1.38 1.97
CA HIS A 221 12.89 -1.22 1.13
C HIS A 221 13.05 -0.39 -0.16
N THR A 222 14.26 -0.29 -0.71
CA THR A 222 14.50 0.38 -2.01
C THR A 222 13.70 -0.26 -3.16
N ASP A 223 13.31 -1.54 -3.02
CA ASP A 223 12.44 -2.27 -3.94
C ASP A 223 11.03 -1.69 -4.03
N THR A 224 10.55 -1.04 -2.95
CA THR A 224 9.22 -0.40 -2.94
C THR A 224 9.27 1.12 -3.03
N SER A 225 10.38 1.74 -2.64
CA SER A 225 10.52 3.20 -2.56
C SER A 225 11.27 3.83 -3.74
N VAL A 226 12.21 3.12 -4.37
CA VAL A 226 13.10 3.65 -5.42
C VAL A 226 12.81 3.02 -6.78
N PHE A 227 12.73 1.69 -6.82
CA PHE A 227 12.51 0.92 -8.05
C PHE A 227 11.26 1.38 -8.81
N GLY A 228 11.34 1.42 -10.14
CA GLY A 228 10.20 1.73 -11.00
C GLY A 228 9.69 3.19 -10.94
N ARG A 229 10.45 4.09 -10.31
CA ARG A 229 10.20 5.55 -10.37
C ARG A 229 11.03 6.23 -11.46
N VAL A 230 10.72 7.49 -11.74
CA VAL A 230 11.44 8.34 -12.70
C VAL A 230 12.25 9.37 -11.95
N LEU A 231 13.51 9.58 -12.35
CA LEU A 231 14.38 10.60 -11.77
C LEU A 231 13.88 12.01 -12.08
N ALA A 232 13.80 12.85 -11.06
CA ALA A 232 13.46 14.26 -11.22
C ALA A 232 14.68 15.11 -11.61
N GLU A 233 15.89 14.65 -11.25
CA GLU A 233 17.14 15.36 -11.46
C GLU A 233 18.26 14.39 -11.90
N ASP A 234 19.37 14.94 -12.42
CA ASP A 234 20.55 14.15 -12.75
C ASP A 234 21.24 13.64 -11.48
N VAL A 235 21.52 12.34 -11.43
CA VAL A 235 22.32 11.74 -10.35
C VAL A 235 23.80 11.83 -10.72
N LYS A 236 24.57 12.56 -9.92
CA LYS A 236 26.01 12.79 -10.14
C LYS A 236 26.81 12.38 -8.90
N VAL A 237 27.90 11.63 -9.11
CA VAL A 237 28.89 11.30 -8.06
C VAL A 237 30.26 11.76 -8.54
N GLY A 238 30.95 12.57 -7.73
CA GLY A 238 32.28 13.10 -8.09
C GLY A 238 32.32 13.88 -9.41
N GLY A 239 31.23 14.56 -9.77
CA GLY A 239 31.09 15.30 -11.03
C GLY A 239 30.76 14.45 -12.26
N LYS A 240 30.77 13.12 -12.15
CA LYS A 240 30.36 12.20 -13.23
C LYS A 240 28.86 11.92 -13.14
N LYS A 241 28.15 12.10 -14.25
CA LYS A 241 26.73 11.77 -14.38
C LYS A 241 26.55 10.25 -14.47
N ILE A 242 25.79 9.68 -13.55
CA ILE A 242 25.48 8.25 -13.49
C ILE A 242 24.14 7.98 -14.14
N ALA A 243 23.12 8.78 -13.80
CA ALA A 243 21.78 8.66 -14.33
C ALA A 243 21.24 10.05 -14.71
N ALA A 244 20.40 10.10 -15.75
CA ALA A 244 19.82 11.33 -16.26
C ALA A 244 18.45 11.63 -15.67
N ARG A 245 18.13 12.92 -15.53
CA ARG A 245 16.74 13.40 -15.33
C ARG A 245 15.82 12.74 -16.36
N GLY A 246 14.67 12.28 -15.90
CA GLY A 246 13.67 11.60 -16.74
C GLY A 246 13.95 10.12 -17.00
N ALA A 247 15.09 9.58 -16.55
CA ALA A 247 15.33 8.14 -16.66
C ALA A 247 14.45 7.35 -15.68
N GLU A 248 13.87 6.26 -16.18
CA GLU A 248 13.20 5.25 -15.37
C GLU A 248 14.23 4.42 -14.60
N LEU A 249 14.03 4.27 -13.30
CA LEU A 249 14.82 3.40 -12.43
C LEU A 249 14.38 1.95 -12.63
N SER A 250 14.88 1.31 -13.70
CA SER A 250 14.84 -0.15 -13.88
C SER A 250 15.71 -0.85 -12.83
N ASP A 251 15.62 -2.18 -12.72
CA ASP A 251 16.45 -2.95 -11.78
C ASP A 251 17.95 -2.68 -11.97
N GLU A 252 18.39 -2.68 -13.23
CA GLU A 252 19.79 -2.42 -13.59
C GLU A 252 20.22 -0.99 -13.21
N LEU A 253 19.41 0.02 -13.54
CA LEU A 253 19.77 1.40 -13.23
C LEU A 253 19.69 1.68 -11.74
N ALA A 254 18.72 1.09 -11.04
CA ALA A 254 18.58 1.20 -9.59
C ALA A 254 19.79 0.58 -8.88
N GLU A 255 20.25 -0.61 -9.30
CA GLU A 255 21.48 -1.22 -8.77
C GLU A 255 22.70 -0.34 -9.02
N VAL A 256 22.87 0.21 -10.22
CA VAL A 256 23.97 1.14 -10.53
C VAL A 256 23.95 2.39 -9.63
N VAL A 257 22.76 2.93 -9.35
CA VAL A 257 22.59 4.08 -8.45
C VAL A 257 22.89 3.69 -7.00
N ILE A 258 22.47 2.51 -6.55
CA ILE A 258 22.78 1.99 -5.20
C ILE A 258 24.29 1.79 -5.04
N ASP A 259 24.93 1.12 -5.99
CA ASP A 259 26.37 0.81 -5.98
C ASP A 259 27.25 2.05 -6.07
N SER A 260 26.69 3.16 -6.56
CA SER A 260 27.39 4.45 -6.60
C SER A 260 27.57 5.13 -5.24
N GLY A 261 26.92 4.61 -4.19
CA GLY A 261 27.07 5.10 -2.81
C GLY A 261 26.29 6.39 -2.52
N VAL A 262 25.39 6.83 -3.39
CA VAL A 262 24.53 8.01 -3.17
C VAL A 262 23.56 7.74 -2.01
N GLU A 263 23.47 8.67 -1.04
CA GLU A 263 22.58 8.52 0.11
C GLU A 263 21.11 8.68 -0.25
N SER A 264 20.77 9.70 -1.05
CA SER A 264 19.40 9.97 -1.48
C SER A 264 19.32 10.55 -2.89
N ILE A 265 18.18 10.33 -3.53
CA ILE A 265 17.90 10.81 -4.90
C ILE A 265 16.56 11.54 -4.94
N ARG A 266 16.41 12.45 -5.91
CA ARG A 266 15.16 13.16 -6.19
C ARG A 266 14.39 12.41 -7.28
N VAL A 267 13.20 11.93 -6.92
CA VAL A 267 12.33 11.16 -7.83
C VAL A 267 10.97 11.85 -7.98
N ARG A 268 10.36 11.63 -9.14
CA ARG A 268 8.97 12.02 -9.37
C ARG A 268 8.03 11.10 -8.61
N SER A 269 6.89 11.64 -8.20
CA SER A 269 5.86 10.91 -7.47
C SER A 269 4.47 11.35 -7.93
N VAL A 270 3.51 10.44 -7.78
CA VAL A 270 2.09 10.75 -8.00
C VAL A 270 1.58 11.81 -7.03
N VAL A 271 2.22 11.99 -5.86
CA VAL A 271 1.90 13.03 -4.87
C VAL A 271 2.23 14.43 -5.38
N THR A 272 3.34 14.59 -6.10
CA THR A 272 3.76 15.88 -6.68
C THR A 272 3.19 16.13 -8.08
N CYS A 273 2.41 15.19 -8.62
CA CYS A 273 1.90 15.27 -9.98
C CYS A 273 0.90 16.42 -10.15
N GLU A 274 1.08 17.17 -11.23
CA GLU A 274 0.28 18.36 -11.53
C GLU A 274 -0.73 18.20 -12.66
N ALA A 275 -0.86 16.98 -13.21
CA ALA A 275 -1.89 16.62 -14.18
C ALA A 275 -3.31 17.01 -13.72
N ASP A 276 -4.07 17.67 -14.59
CA ASP A 276 -5.43 18.18 -14.34
C ASP A 276 -6.39 17.07 -13.93
N VAL A 277 -6.38 15.98 -14.69
CA VAL A 277 -7.24 14.81 -14.46
C VAL A 277 -6.39 13.54 -14.39
N GLY A 278 -6.34 12.94 -13.21
CA GLY A 278 -5.60 11.69 -12.97
C GLY A 278 -4.12 11.93 -12.68
N VAL A 279 -3.24 11.22 -13.38
CA VAL A 279 -1.78 11.29 -13.23
C VAL A 279 -1.10 11.29 -14.59
N CYS A 280 0.14 11.80 -14.65
CA CYS A 280 1.00 11.63 -15.82
C CYS A 280 1.86 10.36 -15.73
N GLN A 281 2.31 9.86 -16.87
CA GLN A 281 3.17 8.69 -17.00
C GLN A 281 4.49 8.88 -16.23
N ALA A 282 5.11 10.06 -16.33
CA ALA A 282 6.40 10.35 -15.70
C ALA A 282 6.35 10.40 -14.16
N CYS A 283 5.24 10.86 -13.57
CA CYS A 283 5.08 10.86 -12.11
C CYS A 283 4.71 9.48 -11.54
N TYR A 284 4.07 8.62 -12.32
CA TYR A 284 3.75 7.24 -11.92
C TYR A 284 4.93 6.27 -12.14
N GLY A 285 5.64 6.43 -13.26
CA GLY A 285 6.76 5.61 -13.68
C GLY A 285 6.36 4.25 -14.25
N ARG A 286 7.05 3.20 -13.81
CA ARG A 286 6.89 1.82 -14.30
C ARG A 286 5.55 1.21 -13.86
N SER A 287 4.86 0.55 -14.77
CA SER A 287 3.80 -0.42 -14.46
C SER A 287 4.45 -1.71 -13.96
N LEU A 288 4.20 -2.03 -12.69
CA LEU A 288 4.78 -3.20 -12.02
C LEU A 288 4.26 -4.52 -12.61
N ALA A 289 3.09 -4.50 -13.24
CA ALA A 289 2.53 -5.66 -13.94
C ALA A 289 3.10 -5.83 -15.35
N ALA A 290 3.36 -4.71 -16.06
CA ALA A 290 3.81 -4.78 -17.45
C ALA A 290 5.34 -4.89 -17.59
N GLY A 291 6.11 -4.38 -16.62
CA GLY A 291 7.57 -4.34 -16.68
C GLY A 291 8.10 -3.25 -17.62
N ARG A 292 7.36 -2.16 -17.77
CA ARG A 292 7.71 -0.99 -18.60
C ARG A 292 7.00 0.25 -18.07
N LEU A 293 7.33 1.43 -18.58
CA LEU A 293 6.56 2.65 -18.30
C LEU A 293 5.06 2.42 -18.52
N VAL A 294 4.27 2.96 -17.60
CA VAL A 294 2.81 2.82 -17.56
C VAL A 294 2.17 3.35 -18.85
N ASP A 295 1.14 2.68 -19.38
CA ASP A 295 0.51 3.14 -20.61
C ASP A 295 -0.46 4.30 -20.35
N ILE A 296 -0.62 5.17 -21.35
CA ILE A 296 -1.68 6.18 -21.32
C ILE A 296 -3.03 5.45 -21.37
N GLY A 297 -3.90 5.75 -20.41
CA GLY A 297 -5.18 5.08 -20.21
C GLY A 297 -5.17 3.96 -19.18
N GLU A 298 -4.04 3.62 -18.59
CA GLU A 298 -3.99 2.62 -17.53
C GLU A 298 -4.73 3.14 -16.28
N ALA A 299 -5.68 2.34 -15.77
CA ALA A 299 -6.51 2.67 -14.62
C ALA A 299 -5.75 2.42 -13.30
N VAL A 300 -4.68 3.18 -13.10
CA VAL A 300 -3.74 3.02 -11.98
C VAL A 300 -4.36 3.17 -10.60
N GLY A 301 -5.47 3.93 -10.48
CA GLY A 301 -6.22 4.02 -9.23
C GLY A 301 -6.90 2.72 -8.83
N ILE A 302 -7.46 1.97 -9.80
CA ILE A 302 -8.04 0.65 -9.54
C ILE A 302 -6.94 -0.35 -9.14
N ILE A 303 -5.81 -0.32 -9.85
CA ILE A 303 -4.65 -1.17 -9.55
C ILE A 303 -4.15 -0.88 -8.13
N ALA A 304 -4.02 0.40 -7.75
CA ALA A 304 -3.60 0.79 -6.41
C ALA A 304 -4.59 0.31 -5.34
N ALA A 305 -5.89 0.54 -5.53
CA ALA A 305 -6.93 0.10 -4.61
C ALA A 305 -6.92 -1.42 -4.38
N GLN A 306 -6.76 -2.21 -5.44
CA GLN A 306 -6.67 -3.66 -5.36
C GLN A 306 -5.36 -4.13 -4.72
N SER A 307 -4.25 -3.49 -5.05
CA SER A 307 -2.92 -3.83 -4.50
C SER A 307 -2.82 -3.55 -2.99
N ILE A 308 -3.64 -2.64 -2.47
CA ILE A 308 -3.78 -2.39 -1.02
C ILE A 308 -4.85 -3.33 -0.43
N GLY A 309 -5.98 -3.46 -1.11
CA GLY A 309 -7.16 -4.19 -0.64
C GLY A 309 -7.00 -5.70 -0.52
N GLU A 310 -6.47 -6.37 -1.56
CA GLU A 310 -6.31 -7.84 -1.59
C GLU A 310 -5.37 -8.33 -0.48
N PRO A 311 -4.17 -7.75 -0.28
CA PRO A 311 -3.34 -8.15 0.84
C PRO A 311 -3.94 -7.75 2.19
N GLY A 312 -4.86 -6.78 2.21
CA GLY A 312 -5.67 -6.46 3.38
C GLY A 312 -6.48 -7.65 3.91
N THR A 313 -6.89 -8.57 3.05
CA THR A 313 -7.56 -9.82 3.48
C THR A 313 -6.53 -10.76 4.12
N GLN A 314 -5.28 -10.73 3.64
CA GLN A 314 -4.19 -11.45 4.29
C GLN A 314 -3.82 -10.85 5.64
N LEU A 315 -3.90 -9.52 5.83
CA LEU A 315 -3.68 -8.87 7.14
C LEU A 315 -4.69 -9.36 8.19
N THR A 316 -5.94 -9.60 7.78
CA THR A 316 -6.95 -10.16 8.68
C THR A 316 -6.76 -11.66 8.88
N MET A 317 -6.26 -12.39 7.87
CA MET A 317 -6.07 -13.85 7.87
C MET A 317 -4.70 -14.37 8.35
N ARG A 318 -3.65 -13.54 8.47
CA ARG A 318 -2.31 -13.98 8.94
C ARG A 318 -2.09 -13.79 10.43
N THR A 319 -2.94 -13.01 11.12
CA THR A 319 -3.02 -12.97 12.59
C THR A 319 -3.29 -14.34 13.22
N PHE A 320 -3.61 -15.34 12.39
CA PHE A 320 -3.91 -16.73 12.70
C PHE A 320 -2.70 -17.56 13.10
N HIS A 321 -1.52 -17.29 12.54
CA HIS A 321 -0.35 -18.12 12.79
C HIS A 321 0.36 -17.76 14.09
N THR A 322 0.16 -16.53 14.57
CA THR A 322 0.67 -16.03 15.86
C THR A 322 -0.38 -16.09 16.97
N GLY A 323 -1.67 -16.23 16.67
CA GLY A 323 -2.78 -16.25 17.66
C GLY A 323 -2.77 -17.38 18.70
N GLY A 324 -1.73 -18.21 18.74
CA GLY A 324 -1.48 -19.21 19.78
C GLY A 324 -0.11 -19.09 20.47
N ILE A 325 0.72 -18.11 20.14
CA ILE A 325 2.09 -17.96 20.67
C ILE A 325 2.28 -16.51 21.10
N ALA A 326 2.71 -16.33 22.34
CA ALA A 326 2.99 -15.03 22.94
C ALA A 326 4.10 -14.30 22.15
N GLY A 327 3.87 -13.06 21.75
CA GLY A 327 4.82 -12.20 21.05
C GLY A 327 4.23 -10.79 20.83
N GLU A 328 5.11 -9.82 20.55
CA GLU A 328 4.85 -8.37 20.53
C GLU A 328 3.52 -7.94 19.90
N ASP A 329 2.99 -6.83 20.42
CA ASP A 329 1.66 -6.26 20.20
C ASP A 329 1.47 -5.75 18.75
N ILE A 330 1.50 -6.67 17.80
CA ILE A 330 1.28 -6.52 16.35
C ILE A 330 -0.23 -6.24 16.04
N THR A 331 -1.03 -5.93 17.06
CA THR A 331 -2.49 -6.18 17.07
C THR A 331 -3.35 -5.23 16.26
N HIS A 332 -2.80 -4.22 15.58
CA HIS A 332 -3.63 -3.29 14.82
C HIS A 332 -3.73 -3.54 13.31
N GLY A 333 -3.05 -4.53 12.72
CA GLY A 333 -3.25 -5.05 11.34
C GLY A 333 -4.17 -4.24 10.40
N LEU A 334 -5.31 -4.79 9.99
CA LEU A 334 -6.28 -4.06 9.17
C LEU A 334 -6.93 -2.83 9.86
N PRO A 335 -7.33 -2.88 11.16
CA PRO A 335 -7.92 -1.72 11.83
C PRO A 335 -7.08 -0.44 11.77
N ARG A 336 -5.75 -0.53 11.87
CA ARG A 336 -4.83 0.60 11.75
C ARG A 336 -4.85 1.18 10.34
N VAL A 337 -4.79 0.33 9.33
CA VAL A 337 -4.88 0.76 7.92
C VAL A 337 -6.20 1.48 7.67
N VAL A 338 -7.31 0.97 8.21
CA VAL A 338 -8.62 1.64 8.12
C VAL A 338 -8.63 2.97 8.88
N GLU A 339 -8.03 3.03 10.07
CA GLU A 339 -7.92 4.27 10.86
C GLU A 339 -7.16 5.38 10.10
N LEU A 340 -6.03 5.01 9.49
CA LEU A 340 -5.20 5.91 8.69
C LEU A 340 -5.93 6.41 7.44
N PHE A 341 -6.52 5.52 6.63
CA PHE A 341 -7.24 5.92 5.42
C PHE A 341 -8.57 6.63 5.69
N GLU A 342 -9.19 6.42 6.85
CA GLU A 342 -10.35 7.21 7.26
C GLU A 342 -9.98 8.53 7.96
N ALA A 343 -8.67 8.85 8.06
CA ALA A 343 -8.15 10.04 8.73
C ALA A 343 -8.76 10.23 10.13
N ARG A 344 -8.88 9.13 10.89
CA ARG A 344 -9.42 9.14 12.25
C ARG A 344 -8.33 9.58 13.24
N ASN A 345 -8.76 10.17 14.35
CA ASN A 345 -7.85 10.45 15.46
C ASN A 345 -7.43 9.13 16.09
N PRO A 346 -6.13 8.87 16.25
CA PRO A 346 -5.65 7.60 16.77
C PRO A 346 -5.90 7.47 18.27
N LYS A 347 -6.01 6.23 18.74
CA LYS A 347 -6.02 5.92 20.18
C LYS A 347 -4.60 6.05 20.71
N GLY A 348 -4.40 6.81 21.80
CA GLY A 348 -3.05 7.10 22.30
C GLY A 348 -2.29 8.05 21.37
N MET A 349 -2.87 9.24 21.15
CA MET A 349 -2.22 10.30 20.37
C MET A 349 -0.88 10.67 20.97
N ALA A 350 0.15 10.70 20.12
CA ALA A 350 1.42 11.34 20.45
C ALA A 350 1.25 12.86 20.35
N GLN A 351 1.81 13.58 21.32
CA GLN A 351 1.93 15.03 21.23
C GLN A 351 3.09 15.38 20.29
N ILE A 352 2.83 16.22 19.29
CA ILE A 352 3.87 16.84 18.44
C ILE A 352 4.04 18.31 18.81
N THR A 353 5.24 18.85 18.59
CA THR A 353 5.50 20.29 18.75
C THR A 353 5.18 21.07 17.47
N GLU A 354 4.64 22.28 17.62
CA GLU A 354 4.39 23.25 16.55
C GLU A 354 5.55 24.23 16.38
N LEU A 355 6.47 24.25 17.36
CA LEU A 355 7.59 25.17 17.46
C LEU A 355 8.89 24.37 17.56
N SER A 356 9.94 24.82 16.89
CA SER A 356 11.31 24.34 17.12
C SER A 356 11.94 25.12 18.27
N GLY A 357 12.67 24.43 19.15
CA GLY A 357 13.26 25.10 20.31
C GLY A 357 13.81 24.14 21.34
N VAL A 358 14.06 24.65 22.54
CA VAL A 358 14.53 23.86 23.68
C VAL A 358 13.35 23.44 24.54
N VAL A 359 13.31 22.16 24.90
CA VAL A 359 12.25 21.58 25.73
C VAL A 359 12.53 21.84 27.21
N SER A 360 11.49 22.28 27.94
CA SER A 360 11.45 22.34 29.40
C SER A 360 10.29 21.52 29.92
N ILE A 361 10.54 20.60 30.86
CA ILE A 361 9.55 19.68 31.41
C ILE A 361 9.28 20.01 32.87
N GLU A 362 8.01 20.25 33.19
CA GLU A 362 7.53 20.45 34.57
C GLU A 362 6.45 19.44 34.93
N ASP A 363 6.64 18.74 36.04
CA ASP A 363 5.65 17.82 36.59
C ASP A 363 4.73 18.55 37.59
N ASP A 364 3.42 18.42 37.39
CA ASP A 364 2.40 18.91 38.31
C ASP A 364 1.80 17.71 39.06
N ASP A 365 2.39 17.41 40.22
CA ASP A 365 2.02 16.28 41.08
C ASP A 365 0.57 16.37 41.58
N GLU A 366 0.04 17.58 41.78
CA GLU A 366 -1.33 17.78 42.26
C GLU A 366 -2.36 17.39 41.20
N LYS A 367 -2.12 17.77 39.94
CA LYS A 367 -3.03 17.52 38.81
C LYS A 367 -2.71 16.25 38.03
N HIS A 368 -1.63 15.54 38.36
CA HIS A 368 -1.17 14.34 37.64
C HIS A 368 -0.98 14.59 36.13
N VAL A 369 -0.49 15.78 35.79
CA VAL A 369 -0.18 16.19 34.42
C VAL A 369 1.28 16.64 34.33
N ARG A 370 1.87 16.44 33.17
CA ARG A 370 3.20 16.93 32.83
C ARG A 370 3.06 18.04 31.80
N ARG A 371 3.67 19.19 32.08
CA ARG A 371 3.74 20.33 31.17
C ARG A 371 5.06 20.27 30.42
N ILE A 372 4.98 20.25 29.09
CA ILE A 372 6.14 20.33 28.21
C ILE A 372 6.10 21.69 27.54
N ARG A 373 7.08 22.55 27.84
CA ARG A 373 7.23 23.85 27.20
C ARG A 373 8.33 23.77 26.15
N VAL A 374 8.07 24.33 24.98
CA VAL A 374 9.09 24.50 23.93
C VAL A 374 9.29 25.99 23.75
N THR A 375 10.54 26.45 23.88
CA THR A 375 10.91 27.86 23.71
C THR A 375 11.89 28.01 22.56
N ASP A 376 11.56 28.87 21.60
CA ASP A 376 12.43 29.14 20.46
C ASP A 376 13.54 30.14 20.79
N GLU A 377 14.36 30.49 19.79
CA GLU A 377 15.43 31.48 19.93
C GLU A 377 14.91 32.93 20.05
N THR A 378 13.66 33.19 19.64
CA THR A 378 13.05 34.52 19.67
C THR A 378 12.35 34.85 20.99
N GLY A 379 12.14 33.83 21.84
CA GLY A 379 11.46 33.91 23.12
C GLY A 379 9.98 33.51 23.07
N ASP A 380 9.48 33.09 21.91
CA ASP A 380 8.15 32.52 21.77
C ASP A 380 8.10 31.14 22.44
N MET A 381 7.01 30.88 23.16
CA MET A 381 6.84 29.68 23.96
C MET A 381 5.47 29.04 23.70
N VAL A 382 5.47 27.72 23.51
CA VAL A 382 4.25 26.91 23.47
C VAL A 382 4.29 25.88 24.59
N GLU A 383 3.19 25.76 25.33
CA GLU A 383 3.02 24.77 26.40
C GLU A 383 2.05 23.66 25.98
N TYR A 384 2.50 22.41 26.15
CA TYR A 384 1.71 21.20 25.93
C TYR A 384 1.44 20.49 27.25
N GLN A 385 0.21 20.03 27.46
CA GLN A 385 -0.16 19.25 28.65
C GLN A 385 -0.35 17.79 28.28
N VAL A 386 0.44 16.92 28.90
CA VAL A 386 0.38 15.47 28.68
C VAL A 386 0.10 14.74 29.99
N SER A 387 -0.43 13.52 29.92
CA SER A 387 -0.66 12.70 31.12
C SER A 387 0.69 12.36 31.78
N PHE A 388 0.73 12.32 33.11
CA PHE A 388 1.91 11.84 33.84
C PHE A 388 2.32 10.39 33.48
N ARG A 389 1.38 9.58 32.97
CA ARG A 389 1.65 8.22 32.48
C ARG A 389 2.21 8.17 31.06
N ALA A 390 2.19 9.28 30.33
CA ALA A 390 2.71 9.31 28.98
C ALA A 390 4.23 9.12 29.01
N ARG A 391 4.73 8.18 28.20
CA ARG A 391 6.16 7.99 28.01
C ARG A 391 6.67 9.08 27.09
N LEU A 392 7.68 9.82 27.53
CA LEU A 392 8.29 10.87 26.74
C LEU A 392 9.33 10.29 25.79
N THR A 393 9.44 10.88 24.62
CA THR A 393 10.51 10.60 23.64
C THR A 393 11.66 11.60 23.75
N VAL A 394 11.46 12.69 24.49
CA VAL A 394 12.41 13.80 24.68
C VAL A 394 12.74 13.98 26.16
N ALA A 395 13.95 14.47 26.43
CA ALA A 395 14.43 14.85 27.75
C ALA A 395 14.39 16.37 27.99
N ASP A 396 14.51 16.77 29.25
CA ASP A 396 14.59 18.19 29.63
C ASP A 396 15.89 18.80 29.10
N GLY A 397 15.79 19.93 28.40
CA GLY A 397 16.91 20.58 27.72
C GLY A 397 17.20 20.07 26.29
N ASP A 398 16.44 19.10 25.77
CA ASP A 398 16.61 18.64 24.39
C ASP A 398 16.18 19.72 23.38
N ALA A 399 16.92 19.81 22.27
CA ALA A 399 16.52 20.60 21.12
C ALA A 399 15.56 19.79 20.25
N VAL A 400 14.42 20.39 19.89
CA VAL A 400 13.39 19.76 19.07
C VAL A 400 13.09 20.57 17.81
N GLU A 401 12.74 19.87 16.73
CA GLU A 401 12.30 20.46 15.47
C GLU A 401 10.76 20.53 15.38
N VAL A 402 10.25 21.40 14.51
CA VAL A 402 8.81 21.50 14.22
C VAL A 402 8.27 20.14 13.76
N GLY A 403 7.18 19.67 14.37
CA GLY A 403 6.55 18.38 14.06
C GLY A 403 7.14 17.19 14.81
N GLN A 404 8.21 17.35 15.60
CA GLN A 404 8.80 16.28 16.37
C GLN A 404 7.85 15.76 17.46
N GLN A 405 7.77 14.44 17.60
CA GLN A 405 7.00 13.78 18.66
C GLN A 405 7.68 13.97 20.03
N LEU A 406 6.90 14.44 21.01
CA LEU A 406 7.31 14.65 22.40
C LEU A 406 6.95 13.45 23.30
N THR A 407 5.94 12.67 22.89
CA THR A 407 5.49 11.48 23.62
C THR A 407 5.37 10.27 22.69
N GLU A 408 5.52 9.07 23.26
CA GLU A 408 5.25 7.81 22.57
C GLU A 408 3.76 7.73 22.18
N GLY A 409 3.48 7.26 20.97
CA GLY A 409 2.12 7.09 20.47
C GLY A 409 1.99 7.34 18.97
N SER A 410 0.76 7.35 18.50
CA SER A 410 0.44 7.60 17.09
C SER A 410 0.25 9.09 16.81
N VAL A 411 0.88 9.62 15.76
CA VAL A 411 0.68 11.01 15.35
C VAL A 411 -0.73 11.20 14.80
N ASN A 412 -1.38 12.32 15.14
CA ASN A 412 -2.63 12.71 14.51
C ASN A 412 -2.37 13.29 13.11
N PRO A 413 -2.95 12.72 12.04
CA PRO A 413 -2.70 13.20 10.69
C PRO A 413 -3.25 14.62 10.44
N HIS A 414 -4.27 15.07 11.17
CA HIS A 414 -4.78 16.45 11.08
C HIS A 414 -3.81 17.47 11.69
N GLU A 415 -3.14 17.12 12.77
CA GLU A 415 -2.12 17.98 13.38
C GLU A 415 -0.85 18.01 12.53
N LYS A 416 -0.42 16.84 12.03
CA LYS A 416 0.69 16.72 11.06
C LYS A 416 0.47 17.63 9.84
N LEU A 417 -0.75 17.65 9.28
CA LEU A 417 -1.10 18.55 8.17
C LEU A 417 -0.98 20.03 8.55
N ARG A 418 -1.47 20.40 9.75
CA ARG A 418 -1.44 21.79 10.22
C ARG A 418 -0.02 22.29 10.45
N VAL A 419 0.85 21.43 10.98
CA VAL A 419 2.18 21.79 11.45
C VAL A 419 3.23 21.66 10.34
N GLU A 420 3.30 20.53 9.65
CA GLU A 420 4.36 20.25 8.66
C GLU A 420 3.86 20.32 7.19
N GLY A 421 2.56 20.41 6.99
CA GLY A 421 1.96 20.58 5.66
C GLY A 421 1.69 19.27 4.89
N VAL A 422 1.25 19.45 3.65
CA VAL A 422 0.70 18.39 2.79
C VAL A 422 1.71 17.28 2.48
N MET A 423 2.95 17.66 2.13
CA MET A 423 3.98 16.70 1.74
C MET A 423 4.39 15.80 2.89
N ALA A 424 4.66 16.39 4.06
CA ALA A 424 5.04 15.65 5.25
C ALA A 424 3.93 14.67 5.69
N LEU A 425 2.66 15.10 5.63
CA LEU A 425 1.54 14.21 5.88
C LEU A 425 1.48 13.03 4.90
N GLN A 426 1.63 13.27 3.60
CA GLN A 426 1.52 12.20 2.60
C GLN A 426 2.64 11.17 2.77
N LEU A 427 3.87 11.62 3.01
CA LEU A 427 5.00 10.71 3.27
C LEU A 427 4.78 9.93 4.57
N HIS A 428 4.27 10.59 5.62
CA HIS A 428 3.94 9.92 6.87
C HIS A 428 2.83 8.87 6.72
N LEU A 429 1.78 9.15 5.95
CA LEU A 429 0.74 8.16 5.65
C LEU A 429 1.31 6.95 4.89
N VAL A 430 2.23 7.17 3.95
CA VAL A 430 2.90 6.08 3.24
C VAL A 430 3.72 5.24 4.20
N GLU A 431 4.50 5.86 5.07
CA GLU A 431 5.34 5.18 6.06
C GLU A 431 4.52 4.35 7.07
N GLU A 432 3.50 4.94 7.67
CA GLU A 432 2.63 4.27 8.64
C GLU A 432 1.89 3.08 8.04
N VAL A 433 1.32 3.24 6.84
CA VAL A 433 0.64 2.15 6.15
C VAL A 433 1.65 1.06 5.77
N GLN A 434 2.82 1.44 5.25
CA GLN A 434 3.88 0.49 4.91
C GLN A 434 4.36 -0.31 6.11
N GLN A 435 4.57 0.32 7.26
CA GLN A 435 4.99 -0.37 8.48
C GLN A 435 4.01 -1.49 8.85
N VAL A 436 2.71 -1.23 8.73
CA VAL A 436 1.68 -2.25 8.99
C VAL A 436 1.77 -3.41 8.01
N TYR A 437 1.85 -3.17 6.70
CA TYR A 437 1.98 -4.24 5.71
C TYR A 437 3.30 -5.02 5.86
N ARG A 438 4.41 -4.32 6.08
CA ARG A 438 5.74 -4.91 6.29
C ARG A 438 5.79 -5.78 7.55
N SER A 439 5.14 -5.37 8.64
CA SER A 439 5.03 -6.18 9.86
C SER A 439 4.36 -7.54 9.62
N GLN A 440 3.53 -7.65 8.58
CA GLN A 440 2.85 -8.89 8.18
C GLN A 440 3.56 -9.64 7.04
N GLY A 441 4.76 -9.17 6.65
CA GLY A 441 5.54 -9.73 5.55
C GLY A 441 4.84 -9.59 4.19
N VAL A 442 4.08 -8.51 4.00
CA VAL A 442 3.49 -8.13 2.72
C VAL A 442 4.24 -6.93 2.17
N THR A 443 4.72 -7.04 0.94
CA THR A 443 5.37 -5.93 0.22
C THR A 443 4.37 -5.26 -0.72
N ILE A 444 4.22 -3.95 -0.58
CA ILE A 444 3.41 -3.10 -1.46
C ILE A 444 4.28 -1.94 -1.91
N HIS A 445 4.13 -1.50 -3.15
CA HIS A 445 4.88 -0.34 -3.63
C HIS A 445 4.27 0.97 -3.12
N ASP A 446 5.12 1.90 -2.66
CA ASP A 446 4.75 3.22 -2.13
C ASP A 446 3.79 4.00 -3.05
N LYS A 447 3.98 3.90 -4.38
CA LYS A 447 3.17 4.62 -5.40
C LYS A 447 1.67 4.35 -5.27
N HIS A 448 1.27 3.17 -4.78
CA HIS A 448 -0.14 2.84 -4.59
C HIS A 448 -0.73 3.60 -3.40
N ILE A 449 0.01 3.67 -2.29
CA ILE A 449 -0.44 4.39 -1.08
C ILE A 449 -0.40 5.90 -1.33
N GLU A 450 0.64 6.38 -1.99
CA GLU A 450 0.78 7.76 -2.46
C GLU A 450 -0.44 8.22 -3.29
N LEU A 451 -0.94 7.36 -4.18
CA LEU A 451 -2.09 7.65 -5.02
C LEU A 451 -3.35 7.85 -4.16
N ILE A 452 -3.59 6.99 -3.17
CA ILE A 452 -4.72 7.13 -2.24
C ILE A 452 -4.54 8.38 -1.37
N GLY A 453 -3.34 8.61 -0.82
CA GLY A 453 -3.02 9.81 -0.04
C GLY A 453 -3.23 11.10 -0.82
N ARG A 454 -2.94 11.11 -2.13
CA ARG A 454 -3.29 12.24 -3.01
C ARG A 454 -4.79 12.46 -3.12
N GLN A 455 -5.61 11.41 -3.22
CA GLN A 455 -7.06 11.58 -3.27
C GLN A 455 -7.66 12.09 -1.95
N MET A 456 -7.07 11.72 -0.81
CA MET A 456 -7.48 12.20 0.51
C MET A 456 -7.25 13.71 0.72
N LEU A 457 -6.33 14.31 -0.04
CA LEU A 457 -5.91 15.72 0.07
C LEU A 457 -6.28 16.55 -1.18
N ARG A 458 -7.26 16.09 -1.97
CA ARG A 458 -7.71 16.75 -3.21
C ARG A 458 -8.48 18.05 -2.97
N LYS A 459 -8.96 18.31 -1.75
CA LYS A 459 -9.84 19.44 -1.44
C LYS A 459 -9.19 20.48 -0.52
N VAL A 460 -9.60 21.73 -0.68
CA VAL A 460 -9.20 22.87 0.15
C VAL A 460 -10.44 23.58 0.69
N HIS A 461 -10.34 24.13 1.90
CA HIS A 461 -11.34 25.03 2.46
C HIS A 461 -10.96 26.47 2.18
N ILE A 462 -11.86 27.23 1.56
CA ILE A 462 -11.65 28.66 1.31
C ILE A 462 -11.75 29.43 2.63
N ILE A 463 -10.72 30.21 2.97
CA ILE A 463 -10.70 31.08 4.13
C ILE A 463 -11.20 32.46 3.72
N GLU A 464 -10.52 33.07 2.75
CA GLU A 464 -10.91 34.37 2.20
C GLU A 464 -11.06 34.25 0.68
N PRO A 465 -12.16 34.77 0.11
CA PRO A 465 -12.45 34.59 -1.30
C PRO A 465 -11.68 35.55 -2.21
N GLY A 466 -11.05 36.61 -1.66
CA GLY A 466 -10.41 37.65 -2.46
C GLY A 466 -11.40 38.29 -3.44
N GLU A 467 -10.97 38.41 -4.69
CA GLU A 467 -11.80 38.86 -5.83
C GLU A 467 -12.25 37.68 -6.72
N THR A 468 -12.22 36.46 -6.19
CA THR A 468 -12.71 35.25 -6.89
C THR A 468 -14.21 35.04 -6.68
N ASP A 469 -14.82 34.18 -7.50
CA ASP A 469 -16.22 33.74 -7.34
C ASP A 469 -16.42 32.67 -6.24
N LEU A 470 -15.37 32.33 -5.49
CA LEU A 470 -15.41 31.31 -4.44
C LEU A 470 -16.06 31.87 -3.18
N LEU A 471 -16.72 31.03 -2.37
CA LEU A 471 -17.32 31.46 -1.10
C LEU A 471 -16.47 31.04 0.11
N PRO A 472 -16.39 31.87 1.17
CA PRO A 472 -15.78 31.48 2.42
C PRO A 472 -16.41 30.20 2.99
N GLY A 473 -15.58 29.23 3.37
CA GLY A 473 -16.01 27.94 3.90
C GLY A 473 -16.27 26.86 2.84
N ASP A 474 -16.30 27.20 1.54
CA ASP A 474 -16.50 26.22 0.48
C ASP A 474 -15.38 25.17 0.47
N LEU A 475 -15.76 23.95 0.09
CA LEU A 475 -14.85 22.83 -0.08
C LEU A 475 -14.62 22.60 -1.58
N VAL A 476 -13.53 23.16 -2.09
CA VAL A 476 -13.24 23.21 -3.53
C VAL A 476 -12.11 22.25 -3.88
N ASN A 477 -12.09 21.75 -5.13
CA ASN A 477 -10.94 21.01 -5.65
C ASN A 477 -9.71 21.92 -5.66
N ARG A 478 -8.59 21.42 -5.12
CA ARG A 478 -7.33 22.15 -5.04
C ARG A 478 -6.87 22.68 -6.40
N ARG A 479 -7.02 21.90 -7.47
CA ARG A 479 -6.61 22.30 -8.82
C ARG A 479 -7.44 23.46 -9.34
N VAL A 480 -8.76 23.35 -9.22
CA VAL A 480 -9.69 24.43 -9.58
C VAL A 480 -9.37 25.70 -8.80
N PHE A 481 -9.09 25.60 -7.50
CA PHE A 481 -8.65 26.74 -6.70
C PHE A 481 -7.32 27.35 -7.18
N GLU A 482 -6.31 26.53 -7.49
CA GLU A 482 -5.02 26.98 -8.00
C GLU A 482 -5.16 27.68 -9.37
N GLU A 483 -5.97 27.11 -10.28
CA GLU A 483 -6.28 27.68 -11.60
C GLU A 483 -7.03 29.02 -11.50
N THR A 484 -8.11 29.08 -10.72
CA THR A 484 -8.89 30.32 -10.52
C THR A 484 -8.02 31.43 -9.92
N ASN A 485 -7.15 31.10 -8.96
CA ASN A 485 -6.23 32.08 -8.41
C ASN A 485 -5.19 32.55 -9.42
N GLN A 486 -4.69 31.64 -10.26
CA GLN A 486 -3.74 32.01 -11.31
C GLN A 486 -4.37 33.00 -12.30
N GLU A 487 -5.60 32.75 -12.74
CA GLU A 487 -6.35 33.65 -13.65
C GLU A 487 -6.54 35.05 -13.03
N ILE A 488 -6.88 35.13 -11.75
CA ILE A 488 -7.10 36.41 -11.05
C ILE A 488 -5.79 37.17 -10.85
N VAL A 489 -4.70 36.47 -10.54
CA VAL A 489 -3.36 37.09 -10.43
C VAL A 489 -2.90 37.60 -11.79
N GLU A 490 -3.14 36.86 -12.88
CA GLU A 490 -2.85 37.30 -14.25
C GLU A 490 -3.68 38.53 -14.64
N ALA A 491 -4.91 38.66 -14.13
CA ALA A 491 -5.75 39.84 -14.25
C ALA A 491 -5.35 41.01 -13.32
N GLY A 492 -4.38 40.81 -12.41
CA GLY A 492 -3.90 41.81 -11.46
C GLY A 492 -4.78 42.00 -10.21
N GLY A 493 -5.71 41.07 -9.95
CA GLY A 493 -6.61 41.09 -8.81
C GLY A 493 -6.05 40.40 -7.56
N VAL A 494 -6.86 40.37 -6.50
CA VAL A 494 -6.50 39.72 -5.22
C VAL A 494 -6.95 38.24 -5.23
N PRO A 495 -6.03 37.26 -5.15
CA PRO A 495 -6.39 35.84 -5.15
C PRO A 495 -7.08 35.41 -3.84
N ALA A 496 -7.82 34.32 -3.89
CA ALA A 496 -8.41 33.69 -2.72
C ALA A 496 -7.34 32.98 -1.87
N SER A 497 -7.58 32.90 -0.55
CA SER A 497 -6.78 32.12 0.39
C SER A 497 -7.54 30.86 0.82
N ALA A 498 -6.84 29.73 0.91
CA ALA A 498 -7.44 28.45 1.29
C ALA A 498 -6.50 27.61 2.14
N ARG A 499 -7.08 26.71 2.95
CA ARG A 499 -6.35 25.72 3.76
C ARG A 499 -6.59 24.31 3.22
N PRO A 500 -5.54 23.48 3.04
CA PRO A 500 -5.70 22.07 2.70
C PRO A 500 -6.52 21.31 3.73
N VAL A 501 -7.32 20.35 3.28
CA VAL A 501 -8.18 19.54 4.14
C VAL A 501 -7.89 18.07 3.92
N LEU A 502 -7.63 17.36 5.00
CA LEU A 502 -7.54 15.90 4.98
C LEU A 502 -8.94 15.28 5.12
N LEU A 503 -9.37 14.55 4.11
CA LEU A 503 -10.61 13.78 4.14
C LEU A 503 -10.30 12.28 4.20
N GLY A 504 -10.97 11.57 5.09
CA GLY A 504 -11.00 10.10 5.05
C GLY A 504 -11.60 9.61 3.73
N ILE A 505 -11.19 8.43 3.26
CA ILE A 505 -11.60 7.87 1.95
C ILE A 505 -13.13 7.83 1.75
N THR A 506 -13.91 7.60 2.81
CA THR A 506 -15.38 7.61 2.74
C THR A 506 -15.95 9.01 2.48
N LYS A 507 -15.37 10.06 3.09
CA LYS A 507 -15.78 11.44 2.84
C LYS A 507 -15.25 11.94 1.50
N ALA A 508 -14.03 11.55 1.13
CA ALA A 508 -13.42 11.91 -0.15
C ALA A 508 -14.23 11.38 -1.34
N SER A 509 -14.74 10.14 -1.28
CA SER A 509 -15.57 9.56 -2.35
C SER A 509 -16.95 10.23 -2.50
N LEU A 510 -17.51 10.78 -1.41
CA LEU A 510 -18.74 11.58 -1.46
C LEU A 510 -18.51 13.00 -1.97
N ALA A 511 -17.29 13.53 -1.85
CA ALA A 511 -16.89 14.86 -2.30
C ALA A 511 -16.35 14.86 -3.74
N THR A 512 -16.69 13.86 -4.54
CA THR A 512 -16.33 13.78 -5.96
C THR A 512 -17.11 14.78 -6.80
N ASP A 513 -16.56 15.13 -7.96
CA ASP A 513 -17.19 16.11 -8.86
C ASP A 513 -18.34 15.44 -9.66
N SER A 514 -18.32 14.11 -9.80
CA SER A 514 -19.43 13.32 -10.35
C SER A 514 -20.49 13.02 -9.30
N TRP A 515 -21.69 13.59 -9.49
CA TRP A 515 -22.83 13.27 -8.64
C TRP A 515 -23.39 11.87 -8.92
N LEU A 516 -23.27 11.34 -10.15
CA LEU A 516 -23.70 9.96 -10.45
C LEU A 516 -22.87 8.94 -9.67
N SER A 517 -21.55 9.13 -9.63
CA SER A 517 -20.65 8.25 -8.90
C SER A 517 -20.86 8.34 -7.39
N ALA A 518 -20.96 9.56 -6.85
CA ALA A 518 -21.26 9.76 -5.44
C ALA A 518 -22.60 9.12 -5.02
N ALA A 519 -23.66 9.28 -5.83
CA ALA A 519 -25.00 8.76 -5.54
C ALA A 519 -25.05 7.22 -5.48
N SER A 520 -24.16 6.55 -6.22
CA SER A 520 -24.06 5.08 -6.25
C SER A 520 -23.30 4.47 -5.06
N PHE A 521 -22.62 5.30 -4.24
CA PHE A 521 -21.82 4.84 -3.11
C PHE A 521 -22.64 4.78 -1.80
N GLN A 522 -23.02 5.95 -1.27
CA GLN A 522 -23.77 6.14 -0.03
C GLN A 522 -24.60 7.43 -0.09
N GLU A 523 -25.61 7.53 0.77
CA GLU A 523 -26.41 8.75 0.96
C GLU A 523 -27.08 9.30 -0.33
N THR A 524 -27.53 8.38 -1.20
CA THR A 524 -28.11 8.67 -2.52
C THR A 524 -29.13 9.81 -2.52
N THR A 525 -30.06 9.82 -1.57
CA THR A 525 -31.09 10.87 -1.47
C THR A 525 -30.49 12.26 -1.28
N ARG A 526 -29.47 12.40 -0.42
CA ARG A 526 -28.80 13.68 -0.16
C ARG A 526 -28.08 14.15 -1.41
N VAL A 527 -27.28 13.28 -2.03
CA VAL A 527 -26.51 13.60 -3.24
C VAL A 527 -27.40 14.04 -4.40
N LEU A 528 -28.49 13.31 -4.66
CA LEU A 528 -29.43 13.66 -5.74
C LEU A 528 -30.17 14.97 -5.47
N THR A 529 -30.53 15.25 -4.21
CA THR A 529 -31.20 16.50 -3.83
C THR A 529 -30.26 17.69 -4.03
N ASP A 530 -29.02 17.59 -3.57
CA ASP A 530 -28.02 18.65 -3.73
C ASP A 530 -27.70 18.90 -5.22
N ALA A 531 -27.56 17.83 -6.01
CA ALA A 531 -27.33 17.92 -7.45
C ALA A 531 -28.50 18.58 -8.18
N ALA A 532 -29.75 18.28 -7.80
CA ALA A 532 -30.94 18.88 -8.37
C ALA A 532 -31.08 20.37 -8.02
N ILE A 533 -30.82 20.75 -6.77
CA ILE A 533 -30.86 22.15 -6.31
C ILE A 533 -29.81 22.99 -7.05
N GLN A 534 -28.61 22.45 -7.24
CA GLN A 534 -27.50 23.13 -7.91
C GLN A 534 -27.54 22.99 -9.44
N SER A 535 -28.53 22.28 -10.01
CA SER A 535 -28.62 21.97 -11.44
C SER A 535 -27.31 21.41 -12.02
N LYS A 536 -26.65 20.49 -11.31
CA LYS A 536 -25.34 19.96 -11.71
C LYS A 536 -25.42 19.10 -12.98
N ALA A 537 -24.47 19.33 -13.88
CA ALA A 537 -24.18 18.43 -14.99
C ALA A 537 -23.01 17.50 -14.62
N ASP A 538 -23.08 16.24 -15.03
CA ASP A 538 -22.00 15.27 -14.80
C ASP A 538 -21.11 15.15 -16.04
N PRO A 539 -19.78 15.35 -15.93
CA PRO A 539 -18.87 15.31 -17.08
C PRO A 539 -18.48 13.89 -17.53
N LEU A 540 -18.86 12.83 -16.79
CA LEU A 540 -18.60 11.43 -17.13
C LEU A 540 -17.11 11.10 -17.35
N LEU A 541 -16.23 11.69 -16.52
CA LEU A 541 -14.78 11.51 -16.63
C LEU A 541 -14.25 10.22 -15.97
N GLY A 542 -15.00 9.65 -15.03
CA GLY A 542 -14.63 8.45 -14.29
C GLY A 542 -15.09 7.16 -14.96
N LEU A 543 -14.80 6.04 -14.28
CA LEU A 543 -15.16 4.71 -14.76
C LEU A 543 -16.63 4.39 -14.44
N LYS A 544 -17.06 4.68 -13.21
CA LYS A 544 -18.35 4.25 -12.64
C LYS A 544 -19.55 4.90 -13.32
N GLU A 545 -19.47 6.18 -13.66
CA GLU A 545 -20.56 6.90 -14.33
C GLU A 545 -20.81 6.31 -15.72
N ASN A 546 -19.74 5.99 -16.45
CA ASN A 546 -19.83 5.36 -17.76
C ASN A 546 -20.36 3.92 -17.67
N VAL A 547 -19.96 3.16 -16.66
CA VAL A 547 -20.54 1.83 -16.40
C VAL A 547 -22.04 1.92 -16.09
N ILE A 548 -22.46 2.86 -15.25
CA ILE A 548 -23.87 3.06 -14.87
C ILE A 548 -24.73 3.40 -16.10
N ILE A 549 -24.24 4.27 -16.97
CA ILE A 549 -24.98 4.73 -18.17
C ILE A 549 -24.87 3.72 -19.33
N GLY A 550 -23.96 2.74 -19.26
CA GLY A 550 -23.72 1.76 -20.33
C GLY A 550 -22.85 2.30 -21.48
N LYS A 551 -21.99 3.28 -21.21
CA LYS A 551 -20.95 3.76 -22.14
C LYS A 551 -19.62 3.04 -21.91
N LEU A 552 -18.73 3.12 -22.88
CA LEU A 552 -17.35 2.66 -22.73
C LEU A 552 -16.65 3.49 -21.66
N ILE A 553 -15.91 2.82 -20.77
CA ILE A 553 -15.11 3.48 -19.75
C ILE A 553 -13.97 4.31 -20.39
N PRO A 554 -13.62 5.48 -19.85
CA PRO A 554 -12.58 6.36 -20.40
C PRO A 554 -11.15 5.91 -20.03
N ALA A 555 -10.91 4.60 -20.00
CA ALA A 555 -9.62 3.97 -19.71
C ALA A 555 -9.31 2.86 -20.73
N GLY A 556 -8.03 2.53 -20.87
CA GLY A 556 -7.54 1.58 -21.86
C GLY A 556 -8.06 1.88 -23.26
N THR A 557 -8.56 0.86 -23.95
CA THR A 557 -9.10 0.98 -25.32
C THR A 557 -10.35 1.86 -25.44
N GLY A 558 -11.00 2.20 -24.32
CA GLY A 558 -12.17 3.08 -24.31
C GLY A 558 -11.84 4.57 -24.45
N MET A 559 -10.57 4.97 -24.30
CA MET A 559 -10.16 6.37 -24.49
C MET A 559 -10.34 6.83 -25.95
N SER A 560 -10.76 8.08 -26.12
CA SER A 560 -10.86 8.74 -27.43
C SER A 560 -9.54 8.71 -28.21
N ARG A 561 -8.39 8.78 -27.52
CA ARG A 561 -7.05 8.70 -28.13
C ARG A 561 -6.86 7.42 -28.96
N TYR A 562 -7.41 6.30 -28.52
CA TYR A 562 -7.29 5.02 -29.24
C TYR A 562 -8.45 4.77 -30.20
N ARG A 563 -9.65 5.25 -29.86
CA ARG A 563 -10.84 5.07 -30.70
C ARG A 563 -10.86 5.95 -31.94
N ASN A 564 -10.26 7.13 -31.85
CA ASN A 564 -10.27 8.11 -32.94
C ASN A 564 -8.98 8.04 -33.79
N VAL A 565 -8.20 6.96 -33.68
CA VAL A 565 -7.00 6.79 -34.50
C VAL A 565 -7.42 6.59 -35.95
N ALA A 566 -7.17 7.60 -36.78
CA ALA A 566 -7.30 7.48 -38.22
C ALA A 566 -6.06 6.78 -38.77
N VAL A 567 -6.20 5.51 -39.15
CA VAL A 567 -5.11 4.75 -39.76
C VAL A 567 -4.92 5.23 -41.20
N LYS A 568 -3.84 5.98 -41.45
CA LYS A 568 -3.39 6.29 -42.81
C LYS A 568 -2.60 5.10 -43.35
N ILE A 569 -3.26 4.28 -44.16
CA ILE A 569 -2.58 3.19 -44.88
C ILE A 569 -1.79 3.82 -46.03
N LYS A 570 -0.50 3.49 -46.13
CA LYS A 570 0.31 3.90 -47.29
C LYS A 570 -0.27 3.24 -48.56
N PRO A 571 -0.39 3.96 -49.70
CA PRO A 571 -0.97 3.41 -50.93
C PRO A 571 -0.37 2.07 -51.35
N ASP A 572 0.94 1.92 -51.19
CA ASP A 572 1.70 0.73 -51.59
C ASP A 572 1.46 -0.50 -50.69
N ALA A 573 0.89 -0.29 -49.49
CA ALA A 573 0.59 -1.34 -48.52
C ALA A 573 -0.86 -1.83 -48.58
N ILE A 574 -1.69 -1.25 -49.46
CA ILE A 574 -3.06 -1.70 -49.68
C ILE A 574 -3.01 -2.96 -50.55
N PRO A 575 -3.42 -4.14 -50.04
CA PRO A 575 -3.37 -5.34 -50.83
C PRO A 575 -4.28 -5.24 -52.06
N GLU A 576 -3.79 -5.70 -53.21
CA GLU A 576 -4.50 -5.62 -54.49
C GLU A 576 -5.89 -6.29 -54.45
N TYR A 577 -6.04 -7.37 -53.66
CA TYR A 577 -7.32 -8.05 -53.46
C TYR A 577 -8.38 -7.15 -52.78
N TRP A 578 -7.96 -6.23 -51.90
CA TRP A 578 -8.86 -5.33 -51.21
C TRP A 578 -9.36 -4.24 -52.15
N LEU A 579 -8.47 -3.72 -53.00
CA LEU A 579 -8.82 -2.78 -54.09
C LEU A 579 -9.74 -3.42 -55.12
N ALA A 580 -9.49 -4.67 -55.51
CA ALA A 580 -10.34 -5.42 -56.42
C ALA A 580 -11.77 -5.57 -55.87
N ARG A 581 -11.91 -5.90 -54.58
CA ARG A 581 -13.20 -6.03 -53.91
C ARG A 581 -13.97 -4.70 -53.79
N GLN A 582 -13.26 -3.59 -53.58
CA GLN A 582 -13.85 -2.24 -53.59
C GLN A 582 -14.38 -1.85 -54.98
N ARG A 583 -13.66 -2.21 -56.06
CA ARG A 583 -14.13 -1.99 -57.44
C ARG A 583 -15.39 -2.79 -57.75
N GLU A 584 -15.40 -4.06 -57.35
CA GLU A 584 -16.56 -4.95 -57.54
C GLU A 584 -17.80 -4.43 -56.81
N LEU A 585 -17.64 -3.91 -55.58
CA LEU A 585 -18.71 -3.27 -54.82
C LEU A 585 -19.18 -1.94 -55.43
N ALA A 586 -18.30 -1.17 -56.05
CA ALA A 586 -18.65 0.08 -56.73
C ALA A 586 -19.41 -0.17 -58.05
N GLU A 587 -19.00 -1.18 -58.82
CA GLU A 587 -19.71 -1.60 -60.04
C GLU A 587 -21.12 -2.15 -59.73
N LEU A 588 -21.28 -2.86 -58.61
CA LEU A 588 -22.57 -3.32 -58.11
C LEU A 588 -23.48 -2.15 -57.66
N ALA A 589 -22.90 -1.05 -57.19
CA ALA A 589 -23.62 0.15 -56.77
C ALA A 589 -24.08 1.02 -57.96
N GLU A 590 -23.33 1.08 -59.05
CA GLU A 590 -23.73 1.82 -60.26
C GLU A 590 -24.93 1.17 -60.98
N GLY A 591 -25.15 -0.13 -60.81
CA GLY A 591 -26.27 -0.86 -61.42
C GLY A 591 -27.61 -0.79 -60.69
N SER A 592 -27.66 -0.36 -59.42
CA SER A 592 -28.85 -0.53 -58.56
C SER A 592 -29.68 0.73 -58.32
N GLY A 593 -29.26 1.91 -58.77
CA GLY A 593 -30.06 3.15 -58.68
C GLY A 593 -30.42 3.64 -57.27
N GLU A 594 -30.05 2.92 -56.22
CA GLU A 594 -30.12 3.37 -54.83
C GLU A 594 -28.77 3.96 -54.40
N PRO A 595 -28.76 5.02 -53.57
CA PRO A 595 -27.52 5.60 -53.08
C PRO A 595 -26.83 4.57 -52.19
N ALA A 596 -25.73 4.02 -52.69
CA ALA A 596 -24.90 3.14 -51.91
C ALA A 596 -24.39 3.88 -50.66
N LEU A 597 -24.49 3.24 -49.49
CA LEU A 597 -23.77 3.62 -48.28
C LEU A 597 -22.26 3.54 -48.59
N VAL A 598 -21.71 4.60 -49.17
CA VAL A 598 -20.32 4.64 -49.63
C VAL A 598 -19.61 5.82 -49.00
N GLY A 599 -18.57 5.46 -48.24
CA GLY A 599 -17.51 6.35 -47.85
C GLY A 599 -16.71 6.84 -49.05
N LEU A 600 -16.23 8.08 -48.92
CA LEU A 600 -15.32 8.83 -49.78
C LEU A 600 -15.21 8.41 -51.25
N THR A 601 -15.81 9.24 -52.11
CA THR A 601 -15.56 9.24 -53.56
C THR A 601 -14.08 9.50 -53.89
N ARG A 602 -13.63 9.06 -55.07
CA ARG A 602 -12.25 9.24 -55.58
C ARG A 602 -11.75 10.69 -55.47
N GLN A 603 -12.60 11.67 -55.78
CA GLN A 603 -12.28 13.10 -55.63
C GLN A 603 -12.06 13.51 -54.16
N GLN A 604 -12.82 12.95 -53.23
CA GLN A 604 -12.65 13.21 -51.80
C GLN A 604 -11.36 12.58 -51.27
N ALA A 605 -11.02 11.38 -51.73
CA ALA A 605 -9.76 10.70 -51.40
C ALA A 605 -8.53 11.43 -51.98
N GLU A 606 -8.62 11.94 -53.22
CA GLU A 606 -7.54 12.70 -53.87
C GLU A 606 -7.37 14.09 -53.21
N SER A 607 -8.46 14.76 -52.78
CA SER A 607 -8.37 16.03 -52.04
C SER A 607 -7.73 15.90 -50.64
N MET A 608 -7.89 14.74 -49.99
CA MET A 608 -7.33 14.47 -48.66
C MET A 608 -5.82 14.16 -48.67
N LEU A 609 -5.25 13.87 -49.84
CA LEU A 609 -3.84 13.48 -50.00
C LEU A 609 -2.89 14.65 -50.34
N GLY A 610 -3.42 15.84 -50.64
CA GLY A 610 -2.69 17.10 -50.73
C GLY A 610 -1.57 17.15 -51.78
N GLY A 611 -1.81 17.84 -52.91
CA GLY A 611 -0.73 18.18 -53.83
C GLY A 611 -1.10 19.07 -55.02
N VAL A 612 -0.92 20.38 -54.85
CA VAL A 612 -0.42 21.37 -55.82
C VAL A 612 -1.24 21.64 -57.10
N SER A 613 -1.69 22.88 -57.21
CA SER A 613 -2.18 23.51 -58.44
C SER A 613 -1.18 23.42 -59.60
N ARG A 614 -1.68 23.18 -60.82
CA ARG A 614 -1.04 23.68 -62.04
C ARG A 614 -2.11 24.14 -63.03
N SER A 615 -1.78 25.27 -63.63
CA SER A 615 -2.59 26.24 -64.35
C SER A 615 -2.83 25.89 -65.83
N ASP A 616 -3.77 26.68 -66.39
CA ASP A 616 -3.89 27.17 -67.77
C ASP A 616 -4.89 26.51 -68.73
N GLU A 617 -5.60 27.43 -69.43
CA GLU A 617 -6.55 27.31 -70.57
C GLU A 617 -8.00 26.99 -70.14
N GLU A 618 -8.95 27.93 -70.04
CA GLU A 618 -9.34 29.14 -70.80
C GLU A 618 -10.17 30.10 -69.92
#